data_AF-A0A484Z9Y6-F1
#
_entry.id   AF-A0A484Z9Y6-F1
#
_cell.length_a   1.000
_cell.length_b   1.000
_cell.length_c   1.000
_cell.angle_alpha   90.00
_cell.angle_beta   90.00
_cell.angle_gamma   90.00
#
_symmetry.space_group_name_H-M   'P 1'
#
loop_
_entity.id
_entity.type
_entity.pdbx_description
1 polymer ?
#
loop_
_entity_poly.entity_id
_entity_poly.type
_entity_poly.pdbx_seq_one_letter_code
_entity_poly.pdbx_strand_id
1 'polypeptide(L)'
;MSQSTFPYEPWLAAMIAVARHYRLDYSEENVRVSLEWEQGAALDIVLDRMARQLGLVVRFEPFDPVQLDPWRMPMIVEFTDGQVGVLEKMDSEGHISVLFSGDKGMSTPLNATEISERIKLVILLKPESSVPDARVDEYIKPYKKTGFGLSLCVIGAVISILCWLRWSLTYWRWPVWCFPCRSMIG
;
A
#
# COMPACT_ATOMS: atom_id res chain seq x y z
N MET A 1 -15.91 24.51 33.50
CA MET A 1 -16.53 23.38 32.80
C MET A 1 -15.43 22.36 32.53
N SER A 2 -15.20 21.43 33.45
CA SER A 2 -14.25 20.34 33.30
C SER A 2 -14.91 19.26 32.44
N GLN A 3 -14.66 19.28 31.13
CA GLN A 3 -15.04 18.16 30.29
C GLN A 3 -14.19 16.97 30.72
N SER A 4 -14.85 15.89 31.12
CA SER A 4 -14.25 14.56 31.25
C SER A 4 -13.81 14.12 29.86
N THR A 5 -12.63 14.59 29.43
CA THR A 5 -12.04 14.22 28.16
C THR A 5 -11.62 12.77 28.27
N PHE A 6 -12.44 11.85 27.74
CA PHE A 6 -12.02 10.48 27.56
C PHE A 6 -10.72 10.48 26.74
N PRO A 7 -9.70 9.70 27.12
CA PRO A 7 -8.40 9.70 26.46
C PRO A 7 -8.48 9.34 24.96
N TYR A 8 -9.60 8.76 24.53
CA TYR A 8 -9.83 8.28 23.16
C TYR A 8 -10.59 9.27 22.26
N GLU A 9 -11.21 10.33 22.80
CA GLU A 9 -11.96 11.30 21.99
C GLU A 9 -11.11 11.96 20.88
N PRO A 10 -9.84 12.35 21.12
CA PRO A 10 -8.99 12.89 20.07
C PRO A 10 -8.73 11.89 18.94
N TRP A 11 -8.60 10.61 19.29
CA TRP A 11 -8.42 9.53 18.32
C TRP A 11 -9.69 9.26 17.52
N LEU A 12 -10.85 9.25 18.19
CA LEU A 12 -12.15 9.11 17.53
C LEU A 12 -12.38 10.23 16.51
N ALA A 13 -12.15 11.49 16.90
CA ALA A 13 -12.30 12.63 16.00
C ALA A 13 -11.40 12.52 14.76
N ALA A 14 -10.16 12.06 14.93
CA ALA A 14 -9.23 11.82 13.85
C ALA A 14 -9.70 10.67 12.92
N MET A 15 -10.15 9.55 13.48
CA MET A 15 -10.67 8.42 12.69
C MET A 15 -11.96 8.78 11.92
N ILE A 16 -12.84 9.59 12.51
CA ILE A 16 -14.03 10.13 11.85
C ILE A 16 -13.65 10.99 10.64
N ALA A 17 -12.63 11.84 10.76
CA ALA A 17 -12.14 12.63 9.63
C ALA A 17 -11.63 11.74 8.48
N VAL A 18 -10.92 10.65 8.80
CA VAL A 18 -10.47 9.68 7.80
C VAL A 18 -11.63 8.87 7.20
N ALA A 19 -12.59 8.42 8.01
CA ALA A 19 -13.78 7.72 7.53
C ALA A 19 -14.60 8.60 6.57
N ARG A 20 -14.71 9.90 6.88
CA ARG A 20 -15.34 10.91 6.02
C ARG A 20 -14.58 11.10 4.71
N HIS A 21 -13.25 11.06 4.73
CA HIS A 21 -12.44 11.10 3.50
C HIS A 21 -12.76 9.94 2.56
N TYR A 22 -12.93 8.73 3.11
CA TYR A 22 -13.35 7.53 2.36
C TYR A 22 -14.86 7.44 2.11
N ARG A 23 -15.65 8.41 2.60
CA ARG A 23 -17.13 8.45 2.48
C ARG A 23 -17.81 7.18 3.00
N LEU A 24 -17.32 6.64 4.10
CA LEU A 24 -17.92 5.48 4.74
C LEU A 24 -19.22 5.87 5.44
N ASP A 25 -20.21 4.98 5.46
CA ASP A 25 -21.42 5.12 6.25
C ASP A 25 -21.16 4.60 7.67
N TYR A 26 -21.19 5.48 8.67
CA TYR A 26 -20.96 5.13 10.07
C TYR A 26 -21.88 5.91 11.03
N SER A 27 -22.09 5.37 12.23
CA SER A 27 -22.84 6.02 13.31
C SER A 27 -21.90 6.52 14.39
N GLU A 28 -21.66 7.84 14.44
CA GLU A 28 -20.76 8.48 15.43
C GLU A 28 -21.18 8.18 16.88
N GLU A 29 -22.50 8.23 17.15
CA GLU A 29 -23.05 7.99 18.48
C GLU A 29 -22.78 6.56 18.95
N ASN A 30 -22.93 5.57 18.07
CA ASN A 30 -22.71 4.17 18.42
C ASN A 30 -21.24 3.90 18.81
N VAL A 31 -20.30 4.54 18.13
CA VAL A 31 -18.87 4.43 18.45
C VAL A 31 -18.58 5.13 19.78
N ARG A 32 -19.14 6.32 20.01
CA ARG A 32 -18.97 7.07 21.26
C ARG A 32 -19.49 6.29 22.48
N VAL A 33 -20.71 5.77 22.39
CA VAL A 33 -21.32 4.96 23.46
C VAL A 33 -20.48 3.71 23.75
N SER A 34 -19.90 3.09 22.71
CA SER A 34 -19.02 1.92 22.90
C SER A 34 -17.75 2.26 23.68
N LEU A 35 -17.23 3.49 23.58
CA LEU A 35 -16.02 3.93 24.27
C LEU A 35 -16.22 4.18 25.76
N GLU A 36 -17.43 4.52 26.20
CA GLU A 36 -17.72 4.77 27.62
C GLU A 36 -17.43 3.54 28.50
N TRP A 37 -17.45 2.34 27.90
CA TRP A 37 -17.24 1.06 28.57
C TRP A 37 -15.80 0.53 28.50
N GLU A 38 -14.91 1.19 27.74
CA GLU A 38 -13.52 0.75 27.52
C GLU A 38 -12.58 1.35 28.59
N GLN A 39 -12.67 0.83 29.81
CA GLN A 39 -11.80 1.23 30.92
C GLN A 39 -10.60 0.29 31.06
N GLY A 40 -9.39 0.82 30.92
CA GLY A 40 -8.13 0.10 31.21
C GLY A 40 -7.62 -0.82 30.10
N ALA A 41 -8.26 -0.85 28.93
CA ALA A 41 -7.73 -1.53 27.76
C ALA A 41 -6.50 -0.79 27.19
N ALA A 42 -5.60 -1.54 26.55
CA ALA A 42 -4.45 -0.96 25.85
C ALA A 42 -4.94 -0.14 24.64
N LEU A 43 -4.24 0.97 24.35
CA LEU A 43 -4.65 1.93 23.32
C LEU A 43 -4.83 1.26 21.96
N ASP A 44 -3.89 0.41 21.56
CA ASP A 44 -3.92 -0.34 20.30
C ASP A 44 -5.18 -1.18 20.10
N ILE A 45 -5.63 -1.87 21.16
CA ILE A 45 -6.86 -2.67 21.15
C ILE A 45 -8.09 -1.79 20.97
N VAL A 46 -8.15 -0.67 21.70
CA VAL A 46 -9.28 0.27 21.61
C VAL A 46 -9.34 0.91 20.22
N LEU A 47 -8.20 1.31 19.68
CA LEU A 47 -8.09 1.90 18.34
C LEU A 47 -8.50 0.90 17.24
N ASP A 48 -8.11 -0.38 17.33
CA ASP A 48 -8.54 -1.41 16.37
C ASP A 48 -10.06 -1.64 16.41
N ARG A 49 -10.66 -1.69 17.60
CA ARG A 49 -12.11 -1.82 17.76
C ARG A 49 -12.86 -0.62 17.18
N MET A 50 -12.41 0.60 17.49
CA MET A 50 -12.99 1.82 16.92
C MET A 50 -12.91 1.83 15.40
N ALA A 51 -11.74 1.51 14.85
CA ALA A 51 -11.55 1.47 13.40
C ALA A 51 -12.55 0.51 12.74
N ARG A 52 -12.70 -0.72 13.26
CA ARG A 52 -13.66 -1.70 12.73
C ARG A 52 -15.10 -1.20 12.78
N GLN A 53 -15.52 -0.54 13.86
CA GLN A 53 -16.86 0.05 13.94
C GLN A 53 -17.10 1.15 12.90
N LEU A 54 -16.03 1.83 12.47
CA LEU A 54 -16.05 2.82 11.40
C LEU A 54 -15.85 2.20 9.99
N GLY A 55 -15.74 0.87 9.87
CA GLY A 55 -15.45 0.19 8.61
C GLY A 55 -14.00 0.40 8.12
N LEU A 56 -13.09 0.67 9.04
CA LEU A 56 -11.66 0.89 8.82
C LEU A 56 -10.82 -0.23 9.44
N VAL A 57 -9.62 -0.40 8.91
CA VAL A 57 -8.57 -1.27 9.43
C VAL A 57 -7.39 -0.40 9.82
N VAL A 58 -6.92 -0.57 11.06
CA VAL A 58 -5.80 0.17 11.61
C VAL A 58 -4.47 -0.57 11.40
N ARG A 59 -3.41 0.18 11.09
CA ARG A 59 -2.03 -0.31 11.06
C ARG A 59 -1.12 0.67 11.79
N PHE A 60 -0.41 0.16 12.78
CA PHE A 60 0.61 0.90 13.52
C PHE A 60 1.94 0.74 12.80
N GLU A 61 2.60 1.86 12.49
CA GLU A 61 3.92 1.85 11.88
C GLU A 61 4.87 2.76 12.67
N PRO A 62 6.17 2.40 12.78
CA PRO A 62 7.16 3.33 13.29
C PRO A 62 7.26 4.52 12.34
N PHE A 63 7.34 5.72 12.90
CA PHE A 63 7.51 6.92 12.09
C PHE A 63 8.89 6.93 11.42
N ASP A 64 8.89 7.17 10.12
CA ASP A 64 10.07 7.50 9.34
C ASP A 64 9.71 8.71 8.45
N PRO A 65 10.53 9.78 8.41
CA PRO A 65 10.29 10.95 7.57
C PRO A 65 10.04 10.62 6.09
N VAL A 66 10.62 9.52 5.58
CA VAL A 66 10.40 9.04 4.21
C VAL A 66 8.94 8.60 3.98
N GLN A 67 8.19 8.33 5.04
CA GLN A 67 6.77 7.95 4.97
C GLN A 67 5.83 9.14 4.78
N LEU A 68 6.32 10.38 4.92
CA LEU A 68 5.56 11.59 4.61
C LEU A 68 5.42 11.76 3.09
N ASP A 69 4.68 10.84 2.50
CA ASP A 69 4.38 10.79 1.08
C ASP A 69 2.91 11.17 0.86
N PRO A 70 2.60 12.08 -0.08
CA PRO A 70 1.23 12.51 -0.36
C PRO A 70 0.27 11.35 -0.71
N TRP A 71 0.78 10.23 -1.22
CA TRP A 71 -0.01 9.06 -1.62
C TRP A 71 -0.37 8.16 -0.44
N ARG A 72 0.32 8.32 0.69
CA ARG A 72 0.04 7.58 1.93
C ARG A 72 -0.94 8.31 2.85
N MET A 73 -1.24 9.57 2.53
CA MET A 73 -2.28 10.35 3.19
C MET A 73 -3.68 9.89 2.72
N PRO A 74 -4.71 9.91 3.58
CA PRO A 74 -4.71 10.43 4.95
C PRO A 74 -4.14 9.45 5.98
N MET A 75 -3.35 9.97 6.93
CA MET A 75 -2.76 9.21 8.05
C MET A 75 -2.95 9.94 9.37
N ILE A 76 -3.16 9.20 10.46
CA ILE A 76 -3.27 9.77 11.80
C ILE A 76 -1.88 9.76 12.45
N VAL A 77 -1.55 10.84 13.14
CA VAL A 77 -0.30 10.98 13.87
C VAL A 77 -0.55 11.45 15.31
N GLU A 78 0.24 10.92 16.23
CA GLU A 78 0.37 11.45 17.60
C GLU A 78 1.61 12.32 17.65
N PHE A 79 1.45 13.55 18.14
CA PHE A 79 2.55 14.48 18.38
C PHE A 79 3.16 14.27 19.76
N THR A 80 4.39 14.76 19.97
CA THR A 80 5.14 14.65 21.23
C THR A 80 4.44 15.33 22.42
N ASP A 81 3.54 16.28 22.17
CA ASP A 81 2.70 16.94 23.16
C ASP A 81 1.45 16.14 23.55
N GLY A 82 1.24 14.98 22.94
CA GLY A 82 0.06 14.12 23.13
C GLY A 82 -1.15 14.55 22.30
N GLN A 83 -1.01 15.56 21.43
CA GLN A 83 -2.06 15.94 20.51
C GLN A 83 -2.16 14.91 19.37
N VAL A 84 -3.39 14.64 18.93
CA VAL A 84 -3.65 13.76 17.79
C VAL A 84 -4.06 14.63 16.60
N GLY A 85 -3.50 14.33 15.42
CA GLY A 85 -3.85 15.03 14.18
C GLY A 85 -3.93 14.08 12.99
N VAL A 86 -4.61 14.53 11.94
CA VAL A 86 -4.71 13.84 10.64
C VAL A 86 -3.91 14.63 9.62
N LEU A 87 -2.94 13.98 8.97
CA LEU A 87 -2.26 14.54 7.81
C LEU A 87 -3.11 14.26 6.57
N GLU A 88 -3.63 15.30 5.93
CA GLU A 88 -4.58 15.16 4.82
C GLU A 88 -3.93 15.27 3.45
N LYS A 89 -3.17 16.35 3.23
CA LYS A 89 -2.60 16.69 1.91
C LYS A 89 -1.28 17.40 2.08
N MET A 90 -0.37 17.20 1.13
CA MET A 90 0.84 17.99 0.99
C MET A 90 0.70 18.92 -0.21
N ASP A 91 1.11 20.18 -0.06
CA ASP A 91 1.17 21.14 -1.15
C ASP A 91 2.47 21.00 -1.97
N SER A 92 2.61 21.82 -3.02
CA SER A 92 3.82 21.86 -3.85
C SER A 92 5.02 22.54 -3.18
N GLU A 93 4.81 23.25 -2.08
CA GLU A 93 5.81 24.01 -1.34
C GLU A 93 6.40 23.21 -0.15
N GLY A 94 5.85 22.02 0.14
CA GLY A 94 6.29 21.14 1.21
C GLY A 94 5.54 21.34 2.54
N HIS A 95 4.43 22.08 2.54
CA HIS A 95 3.54 22.14 3.69
C HIS A 95 2.50 21.02 3.64
N ILE A 96 2.24 20.44 4.80
CA ILE A 96 1.23 19.43 5.00
C ILE A 96 0.05 20.08 5.74
N SER A 97 -1.15 19.89 5.21
CA SER A 97 -2.39 20.26 5.88
C SER A 97 -2.67 19.25 6.99
N VAL A 98 -2.62 19.72 8.22
CA VAL A 98 -2.88 18.91 9.42
C VAL A 98 -4.21 19.31 10.03
N LEU A 99 -5.07 18.33 10.27
CA LEU A 99 -6.32 18.49 10.99
C LEU A 99 -6.15 18.04 12.44
N PHE A 100 -6.12 18.98 13.39
CA PHE A 100 -5.99 18.66 14.79
C PHE A 100 -7.31 18.25 15.43
N SER A 101 -7.25 17.22 16.28
CA SER A 101 -8.37 16.81 17.11
C SER A 101 -8.65 17.84 18.20
N GLY A 102 -9.63 18.71 17.94
CA GLY A 102 -10.00 19.83 18.82
C GLY A 102 -10.37 21.10 18.04
N ASP A 103 -9.84 21.25 16.83
CA ASP A 103 -9.99 22.46 16.01
C ASP A 103 -11.24 22.45 15.12
N LYS A 104 -12.23 21.62 15.44
CA LYS A 104 -13.54 21.53 14.77
C LYS A 104 -13.46 21.42 13.24
N GLY A 105 -12.42 20.76 12.72
CA GLY A 105 -12.27 20.56 11.28
C GLY A 105 -11.49 21.67 10.55
N MET A 106 -10.82 22.57 11.27
CA MET A 106 -9.89 23.53 10.65
C MET A 106 -8.52 22.88 10.42
N SER A 107 -8.09 22.86 9.16
CA SER A 107 -6.76 22.41 8.77
C SER A 107 -5.73 23.51 8.98
N THR A 108 -4.60 23.18 9.60
CA THR A 108 -3.45 24.08 9.75
C THR A 108 -2.32 23.60 8.84
N PRO A 109 -1.80 24.47 7.94
CA PRO A 109 -0.63 24.13 7.14
C PRO A 109 0.63 24.17 8.02
N LEU A 110 1.41 23.09 8.01
CA LEU A 110 2.65 22.96 8.77
C LEU A 110 3.76 22.40 7.87
N ASN A 111 5.02 22.75 8.15
CA ASN A 111 6.14 22.27 7.36
C ASN A 111 6.37 20.76 7.61
N ALA A 112 6.63 19.97 6.56
CA ALA A 112 6.94 18.55 6.68
C ALA A 112 8.11 18.28 7.64
N THR A 113 9.11 19.16 7.66
CA THR A 113 10.29 19.04 8.54
C THR A 113 9.88 19.20 10.01
N GLU A 114 9.08 20.21 10.33
CA GLU A 114 8.61 20.49 11.69
C GLU A 114 7.70 19.37 12.21
N ILE A 115 6.86 18.81 11.34
CA ILE A 115 6.02 17.67 11.66
C ILE A 115 6.89 16.45 11.98
N SER A 116 7.90 16.17 11.16
CA SER A 116 8.74 14.98 11.33
C SER A 116 9.49 14.93 12.66
N GLU A 117 9.87 16.08 13.22
CA GLU A 117 10.56 16.15 14.52
C GLU A 117 9.62 15.94 15.71
N ARG A 118 8.32 16.14 15.51
CA ARG A 118 7.31 16.13 16.58
C ARG A 118 6.42 14.90 16.55
N ILE A 119 6.52 14.02 15.55
CA ILE A 119 5.73 12.79 15.50
C ILE A 119 6.32 11.74 16.44
N LYS A 120 5.44 11.17 17.25
CA LYS A 120 5.72 10.06 18.15
C LYS A 120 5.18 8.73 17.63
N LEU A 121 3.98 8.74 17.04
CA LEU A 121 3.31 7.55 16.54
C LEU A 121 2.61 7.85 15.21
N VAL A 122 2.68 6.89 14.28
CA VAL A 122 1.92 6.90 13.03
C VAL A 122 0.91 5.77 13.00
N ILE A 123 -0.29 6.11 12.56
CA ILE A 123 -1.37 5.17 12.32
C ILE A 123 -1.91 5.36 10.90
N LEU A 124 -1.89 4.28 10.13
CA LEU A 124 -2.52 4.22 8.83
C LEU A 124 -3.89 3.57 8.94
N LEU A 125 -4.87 4.14 8.25
CA LEU A 125 -6.21 3.59 8.17
C LEU A 125 -6.60 3.36 6.73
N LYS A 126 -7.18 2.19 6.49
CA LYS A 126 -7.73 1.81 5.19
C LYS A 126 -9.13 1.26 5.37
N PRO A 127 -10.05 1.45 4.41
CA PRO A 127 -11.36 0.83 4.47
C PRO A 127 -11.24 -0.70 4.51
N GLU A 128 -12.03 -1.34 5.37
CA GLU A 128 -12.07 -2.80 5.54
C GLU A 128 -12.62 -3.50 4.29
N SER A 129 -13.62 -2.89 3.66
CA SER A 129 -14.09 -3.30 2.34
C SER A 129 -13.61 -2.27 1.31
N SER A 130 -12.70 -2.68 0.45
CA SER A 130 -12.48 -1.98 -0.80
C SER A 130 -13.72 -2.22 -1.65
N VAL A 131 -14.78 -1.41 -1.49
CA VAL A 131 -15.82 -1.31 -2.52
C VAL A 131 -15.06 -1.06 -3.83
N PRO A 132 -15.21 -1.91 -4.86
CA PRO A 132 -14.49 -1.73 -6.11
C PRO A 132 -14.84 -0.35 -6.64
N ASP A 133 -13.87 0.55 -6.57
CA ASP A 133 -13.96 1.87 -7.13
C ASP A 133 -14.20 1.66 -8.64
N ALA A 134 -15.42 1.93 -9.08
CA ALA A 134 -15.86 1.78 -10.46
C ALA A 134 -15.14 2.75 -11.43
N ARG A 135 -14.03 3.38 -11.01
CA ARG A 135 -13.21 4.30 -11.79
C ARG A 135 -11.80 3.79 -12.06
N VAL A 136 -11.43 2.60 -11.58
CA VAL A 136 -10.09 2.03 -11.81
C VAL A 136 -9.85 1.65 -13.29
N ASP A 137 -10.90 1.47 -14.09
CA ASP A 137 -10.75 1.13 -15.52
C ASP A 137 -10.34 2.32 -16.41
N GLU A 138 -10.51 3.58 -15.98
CA GLU A 138 -10.31 4.73 -16.86
C GLU A 138 -8.90 5.35 -16.80
N TYR A 139 -8.05 4.92 -15.86
CA TYR A 139 -6.72 5.54 -15.64
C TYR A 139 -5.50 4.67 -15.94
N ILE A 140 -5.69 3.42 -16.40
CA ILE A 140 -4.60 2.67 -17.04
C ILE A 140 -4.51 3.10 -18.51
N LYS A 141 -4.11 4.36 -18.77
CA LYS A 141 -3.56 4.71 -20.08
C LYS A 141 -2.14 4.16 -20.12
N PRO A 142 -1.81 3.15 -20.96
CA PRO A 142 -0.42 2.78 -21.15
C PRO A 142 0.32 4.02 -21.65
N TYR A 143 1.34 4.43 -20.90
CA TYR A 143 2.27 5.46 -21.30
C TYR A 143 2.91 5.05 -22.64
N LYS A 144 2.39 5.59 -23.75
CA LYS A 144 3.06 5.50 -25.04
C LYS A 144 4.26 6.42 -24.99
N LYS A 145 5.42 5.84 -24.71
CA LYS A 145 6.72 6.49 -24.83
C LYS A 145 6.98 6.74 -26.32
N THR A 146 6.79 7.98 -26.75
CA THR A 146 7.19 8.46 -28.07
C THR A 146 8.67 8.84 -28.08
N GLY A 147 9.34 8.48 -29.17
CA GLY A 147 10.70 8.88 -29.55
C GLY A 147 11.75 7.81 -29.23
N PHE A 148 12.81 7.60 -30.00
CA PHE A 148 13.30 8.16 -31.25
C PHE A 148 14.48 7.23 -31.64
N GLY A 149 14.86 7.16 -32.91
CA GLY A 149 15.58 6.04 -33.53
C GLY A 149 16.93 5.58 -32.92
N LEU A 150 17.24 4.30 -33.16
CA LEU A 150 18.44 3.94 -33.92
C LEU A 150 18.24 2.59 -34.63
N SER A 151 18.21 2.66 -35.96
CA SER A 151 18.49 1.54 -36.85
C SER A 151 19.97 1.19 -36.73
N LEU A 152 20.30 -0.05 -36.38
CA LEU A 152 21.46 -0.83 -36.87
C LEU A 152 21.58 -2.13 -36.05
N CYS A 153 21.13 -3.26 -36.60
CA CYS A 153 21.71 -4.56 -36.28
C CYS A 153 21.45 -5.52 -37.45
N VAL A 154 22.19 -5.30 -38.54
CA VAL A 154 22.48 -6.35 -39.52
C VAL A 154 23.83 -6.95 -39.10
N ILE A 155 23.95 -8.27 -39.32
CA ILE A 155 25.17 -9.12 -39.33
C ILE A 155 25.31 -10.02 -38.08
N GLY A 156 24.94 -11.29 -38.27
CA GLY A 156 25.18 -12.41 -37.36
C GLY A 156 24.74 -13.77 -37.94
N ALA A 157 25.39 -14.18 -39.04
CA ALA A 157 25.57 -15.53 -39.64
C ALA A 157 24.64 -16.69 -39.17
N VAL A 158 23.85 -17.36 -40.02
CA VAL A 158 24.25 -18.20 -41.18
C VAL A 158 25.39 -19.20 -40.88
N ILE A 159 25.27 -20.00 -39.82
CA ILE A 159 26.01 -21.27 -39.65
C ILE A 159 25.08 -22.30 -39.00
N SER A 160 24.21 -22.96 -39.77
CA SER A 160 23.44 -24.13 -39.27
C SER A 160 22.93 -25.11 -40.34
N ILE A 161 23.19 -24.91 -41.64
CA ILE A 161 22.55 -25.73 -42.70
C ILE A 161 23.54 -26.51 -43.60
N LEU A 162 24.86 -26.44 -43.35
CA LEU A 162 25.85 -27.25 -44.08
C LEU A 162 26.34 -28.50 -43.33
N CYS A 163 25.90 -28.74 -42.09
CA CYS A 163 26.20 -29.96 -41.33
C CYS A 163 25.22 -31.12 -41.64
N TRP A 164 24.19 -30.87 -42.44
CA TRP A 164 23.11 -31.83 -42.73
C TRP A 164 23.24 -32.53 -44.09
N LEU A 165 24.29 -32.22 -44.86
CA LEU A 165 24.62 -32.94 -46.08
C LEU A 165 25.76 -33.92 -45.81
N ARG A 166 25.37 -35.19 -45.75
CA ARG A 166 26.14 -36.28 -46.35
C ARG A 166 27.29 -36.85 -45.51
N TRP A 167 27.10 -36.89 -44.20
CA TRP A 167 27.58 -37.99 -43.37
C TRP A 167 26.73 -39.25 -43.66
N SER A 168 26.88 -39.76 -44.87
CA SER A 168 26.23 -40.98 -45.38
C SER A 168 27.15 -41.53 -46.47
N LEU A 169 27.61 -42.77 -46.30
CA LEU A 169 28.48 -43.56 -47.20
C LEU A 169 29.98 -43.54 -46.87
N THR A 170 30.34 -43.92 -45.65
CA THR A 170 31.66 -44.53 -45.37
C THR A 170 31.45 -45.99 -44.99
N TYR A 171 31.75 -46.88 -45.95
CA TYR A 171 32.21 -48.26 -45.79
C TYR A 171 31.34 -49.24 -44.97
N TRP A 172 30.63 -50.17 -45.61
CA TRP A 172 31.18 -51.49 -45.98
C TRP A 172 32.04 -52.14 -44.88
N ARG A 173 31.39 -52.84 -43.92
CA ARG A 173 31.68 -54.26 -43.65
C ARG A 173 30.63 -54.90 -42.73
N TRP A 174 29.85 -55.82 -43.30
CA TRP A 174 29.28 -56.99 -42.61
C TRP A 174 30.39 -58.05 -42.44
N PRO A 175 30.19 -59.19 -41.75
CA PRO A 175 29.15 -59.59 -40.78
C PRO A 175 29.78 -60.18 -39.49
N VAL A 176 29.01 -60.37 -38.41
CA VAL A 176 28.81 -61.70 -37.80
C VAL A 176 27.83 -61.63 -36.62
N TRP A 177 26.80 -62.47 -36.72
CA TRP A 177 26.22 -63.28 -35.65
C TRP A 177 25.45 -62.61 -34.50
N CYS A 178 24.17 -62.99 -34.49
CA CYS A 178 23.42 -63.50 -33.34
C CYS A 178 22.89 -62.52 -32.28
N PHE A 179 21.62 -62.16 -32.48
CA PHE A 179 20.48 -62.53 -31.58
C PHE A 179 20.43 -61.95 -30.15
N PRO A 180 19.24 -61.94 -29.51
CA PRO A 180 18.62 -60.72 -29.02
C PRO A 180 18.51 -60.71 -27.49
N CYS A 181 18.16 -59.58 -26.88
CA CYS A 181 17.53 -59.66 -25.57
C CYS A 181 16.32 -58.73 -25.48
N ARG A 182 15.29 -59.30 -24.88
CA ARG A 182 13.87 -59.02 -25.04
C ARG A 182 13.38 -58.13 -23.89
N SER A 183 12.44 -57.27 -24.27
CA SER A 183 11.39 -56.62 -23.47
C SER A 183 10.90 -57.37 -22.22
N MET A 184 10.56 -56.59 -21.18
CA MET A 184 9.41 -56.70 -20.26
C MET A 184 9.43 -55.42 -19.41
N ILE A 185 8.48 -54.48 -19.35
CA ILE A 185 7.02 -54.49 -19.17
C ILE A 185 6.54 -55.47 -18.11
N GLY A 186 6.05 -54.90 -17.00
CA GLY A 186 5.35 -55.52 -15.88
C GLY A 186 5.07 -54.46 -14.84
#